data_AF-A0A2E6RLW2-F1
#
_entry.id   AF-A0A2E6RLW2-F1
#
_cell.length_a   1.000
_cell.length_b   1.000
_cell.length_c   1.000
_cell.angle_alpha   90.00
_cell.angle_beta   90.00
_cell.angle_gamma   90.00
#
_symmetry.space_group_name_H-M   'P 1'
#
loop_
_entity.id
_entity.type
_entity.pdbx_description
1 polymer ?
#
loop_
_entity_poly.entity_id
_entity_poly.type
_entity_poly.pdbx_seq_one_letter_code
_entity_poly.pdbx_strand_id
1 'polypeptide(L)' 'MKNILSIIDTFTSTEFSGNPAAVYHMKEDKTQFWMQKFAAEMNLSETAFLKKKNR' A
#
# COMPACT_ATOMS: atom_id res chain seq x y z
N MET A 1 11.97 12.44 7.23
CA MET A 1 10.53 12.50 6.85
C MET A 1 9.94 11.08 6.81
N LYS A 2 8.77 10.83 7.40
CA LYS A 2 8.22 9.47 7.65
C LYS A 2 7.55 8.84 6.41
N ASN A 3 7.77 7.55 6.14
CA ASN A 3 6.95 6.81 5.16
C ASN A 3 5.53 6.63 5.73
N ILE A 4 4.52 6.62 4.87
CA ILE A 4 3.11 6.56 5.28
C ILE A 4 2.50 5.29 4.69
N LEU A 5 1.81 4.54 5.56
CA LEU A 5 0.96 3.42 5.21
C LEU A 5 -0.49 3.82 5.50
N SER A 6 -1.37 3.63 4.52
CA SER A 6 -2.81 3.82 4.68
C SER A 6 -3.53 2.52 4.34
N ILE A 7 -4.56 2.16 5.11
CA ILE A 7 -5.47 1.06 4.78
C ILE A 7 -6.78 1.68 4.30
N ILE A 8 -7.26 1.22 3.15
CA ILE A 8 -8.46 1.76 2.49
C ILE A 8 -9.42 0.62 2.20
N ASP A 9 -10.66 0.75 2.65
CA ASP A 9 -11.76 -0.12 2.25
C ASP A 9 -12.21 0.26 0.83
N THR A 10 -11.80 -0.54 -0.17
CA THR A 10 -12.08 -0.24 -1.58
C THR A 10 -13.45 -0.77 -2.03
N PHE A 11 -14.02 -0.13 -3.06
CA PHE A 11 -15.34 -0.46 -3.63
C PHE A 11 -16.54 -0.30 -2.67
N THR A 12 -16.37 0.46 -1.60
CA THR A 12 -17.41 0.72 -0.60
C THR A 12 -17.36 2.18 -0.13
N SER A 13 -18.47 2.67 0.41
CA SER A 13 -18.54 3.91 1.20
C SER A 13 -18.80 3.66 2.69
N THR A 14 -18.95 2.40 3.08
CA THR A 14 -19.21 1.95 4.45
C THR A 14 -17.94 1.33 5.02
N GLU A 15 -17.61 1.67 6.26
CA GLU A 15 -16.48 1.10 7.00
C GLU A 15 -16.58 -0.43 7.13
N PHE A 16 -15.43 -1.10 7.12
CA PHE A 16 -15.31 -2.56 7.29
C PHE A 16 -16.06 -3.38 6.22
N SER A 17 -16.25 -2.79 5.04
CA SER A 17 -16.93 -3.42 3.90
C SER A 17 -16.03 -3.38 2.67
N GLY A 18 -16.43 -4.03 1.58
CA GLY A 18 -15.63 -4.04 0.34
C GLY A 18 -14.35 -4.88 0.47
N ASN A 19 -13.27 -4.46 -0.19
CA ASN A 19 -11.97 -5.14 -0.15
C ASN A 19 -10.90 -4.21 0.44
N PRO A 20 -10.35 -4.49 1.64
CA PRO A 20 -9.28 -3.69 2.21
C PRO A 20 -7.99 -3.79 1.39
N ALA A 21 -7.39 -2.65 1.08
CA ALA A 21 -6.10 -2.56 0.39
C ALA A 21 -5.11 -1.68 1.17
N ALA A 22 -3.85 -2.10 1.21
CA ALA A 22 -2.77 -1.29 1.74
C ALA A 22 -2.19 -0.36 0.67
N VAL A 23 -1.95 0.90 1.00
CA VAL A 23 -1.26 1.88 0.13
C VAL A 23 -0.03 2.41 0.86
N TYR A 24 1.15 2.11 0.32
CA TYR A 24 2.44 2.52 0.89
C TYR A 24 3.06 3.65 0.06
N HIS A 25 3.27 4.81 0.68
CA HIS A 25 3.91 5.96 0.05
C HIS A 25 5.44 5.84 0.14
N MET A 26 6.06 5.44 -0.98
CA MET A 26 7.50 5.27 -1.12
C MET A 26 8.20 6.61 -1.35
N LYS A 27 9.02 7.03 -0.38
CA LYS A 27 9.91 8.21 -0.51
C LYS A 27 11.24 7.88 -1.18
N GLU A 28 11.64 6.62 -1.08
CA GLU A 28 12.82 6.04 -1.70
C GLU A 28 12.38 4.81 -2.47
N ASP A 29 13.08 4.50 -3.54
CA ASP A 29 12.84 3.26 -4.26
C ASP A 29 13.13 2.05 -3.37
N LYS A 30 12.24 1.07 -3.44
CA LYS A 30 12.39 -0.23 -2.78
C LYS A 30 12.50 -1.30 -3.85
N THR A 31 13.27 -2.34 -3.53
CA THR A 31 13.41 -3.48 -4.44
C THR A 31 12.09 -4.25 -4.50
N GLN A 32 11.86 -4.94 -5.61
CA GLN A 32 10.67 -5.79 -5.76
C GLN A 32 10.60 -6.86 -4.67
N PHE A 33 11.75 -7.43 -4.26
CA PHE A 33 11.81 -8.39 -3.16
C PHE A 33 11.33 -7.80 -1.84
N TRP A 34 11.75 -6.57 -1.53
CA TRP A 34 11.29 -5.87 -0.33
C TRP A 34 9.78 -5.60 -0.40
N MET A 35 9.29 -5.12 -1.55
CA MET A 35 7.87 -4.85 -1.77
C MET A 35 7.03 -6.11 -1.59
N GLN A 36 7.49 -7.26 -2.10
CA GLN A 36 6.79 -8.54 -1.95
C GLN A 36 6.74 -8.99 -0.48
N LYS A 37 7.85 -8.87 0.26
CA LYS A 37 7.89 -9.20 1.69
C LYS A 37 6.99 -8.28 2.51
N PHE A 38 7.01 -6.98 2.22
CA PHE A 38 6.15 -6.01 2.87
C PHE A 38 4.67 -6.31 2.60
N ALA A 39 4.29 -6.57 1.34
CA ALA A 39 2.92 -6.92 0.99
C ALA A 39 2.45 -8.22 1.68
N ALA A 40 3.32 -9.22 1.79
CA ALA A 40 3.04 -10.45 2.53
C ALA A 40 2.82 -10.20 4.03
N GLU A 41 3.62 -9.31 4.64
CA GLU A 41 3.46 -8.92 6.05
C GLU A 41 2.11 -8.22 6.30
N MET A 42 1.66 -7.40 5.35
CA MET A 42 0.35 -6.73 5.45
C MET A 42 -0.83 -7.70 5.44
N ASN A 43 -0.65 -8.89 4.84
CA ASN A 43 -1.65 -9.96 4.79
C ASN A 43 -3.04 -9.50 4.32
N LEU A 44 -3.07 -8.57 3.37
CA LEU A 44 -4.26 -8.14 2.64
C LEU A 44 -4.20 -8.68 1.21
N SER A 45 -5.35 -8.67 0.52
CA SER A 45 -5.46 -9.09 -0.89
C SER A 45 -4.38 -8.42 -1.76
N GLU A 46 -4.19 -7.10 -1.60
CA GLU A 46 -3.20 -6.34 -2.34
C GLU A 46 -2.53 -5.23 -1.50
N THR A 47 -1.30 -4.89 -1.89
CA THR A 47 -0.59 -3.69 -1.44
C THR A 47 -0.10 -2.89 -2.63
N ALA A 48 -0.56 -1.65 -2.75
CA ALA A 48 -0.11 -0.70 -3.77
C ALA A 48 1.05 0.15 -3.25
N PHE A 49 2.08 0.33 -4.07
CA PHE A 49 3.25 1.13 -3.73
C PHE A 49 3.28 2.40 -4.58
N LEU A 50 3.02 3.55 -3.95
CA LEU A 50 2.98 4.84 -4.63
C LEU A 50 4.38 5.48 -4.62
N LYS A 51 4.90 5.79 -5.81
CA LYS A 51 6.15 6.56 -5.98
C LYS A 51 5.91 7.85 -6.74
N LYS A 52 6.60 8.92 -6.36
CA LYS A 52 6.57 10.18 -7.11
C LYS A 52 7.31 9.96 -8.44
N LYS A 53 6.62 10.19 -9.56
CA LYS A 53 7.26 10.23 -10.87
C LYS A 53 7.88 11.62 -11.04
N ASN A 54 9.21 11.69 -11.19
CA ASN A 54 9.86 12.92 -11.62
C ASN A 54 9.53 13.12 -13.11
N ARG A 55 9.01 14.31 -13.45
CA ARG A 55 8.77 14.73 -14.83
C ARG A 55 9.99 15.47 -15.35
#